data_AF-A0A8J6FSQ1-F1
#
_entry.id   AF-A0A8J6FSQ1-F1
#
_cell.length_a   1.000
_cell.length_b   1.000
_cell.length_c   1.000
_cell.angle_alpha   90.00
_cell.angle_beta   90.00
_cell.angle_gamma   90.00
#
_symmetry.space_group_name_H-M   'P 1'
#
loop_
_entity.id
_entity.type
_entity.pdbx_description
1 polymer ?
#
loop_
_entity_poly.entity_id
_entity_poly.type
_entity_poly.pdbx_seq_one_letter_code
_entity_poly.pdbx_strand_id
1 'polypeptide(L)'
;MHDAIGFRSTLTGRNYTAEWYELFQLGNCTFPHLRTGISEPFWCNQGAACFYEGIDDQHWRSNGTLVLVATISGSIFNQLAQWIRDDNNTGIYYETWTVQASSDPNSSVWFDSYDCSKFVLRTYEKLLELGATFKRNIQTNYTRLFLFSGEPVYLGNASSIFGPQGNKSLASDIQKLYFPYRPHQSFKELVMSILDIYGKVVLDKTFYLYYNLEYWYLPMKPPYIKIIYEEVPLPSR
;
A
#
# COMPACT_ATOMS: atom_id res chain seq x y z
N MET A 1 -3.05 -10.90 1.12
CA MET A 1 -4.14 -10.92 2.11
C MET A 1 -4.66 -9.50 2.27
N HIS A 2 -5.94 -9.34 2.59
CA HIS A 2 -6.51 -8.05 3.02
C HIS A 2 -6.61 -8.06 4.54
N ASP A 3 -6.25 -6.94 5.18
CA ASP A 3 -6.12 -6.84 6.62
C ASP A 3 -7.13 -5.83 7.19
N ALA A 4 -7.83 -6.21 8.27
CA ALA A 4 -8.84 -5.40 8.94
C ALA A 4 -8.85 -5.67 10.45
N ILE A 5 -9.54 -4.83 11.22
CA ILE A 5 -9.69 -4.95 12.68
C ILE A 5 -11.16 -5.10 13.04
N GLY A 6 -11.48 -6.18 13.77
CA GLY A 6 -12.79 -6.41 14.34
C GLY A 6 -12.91 -5.89 15.78
N PHE A 7 -14.00 -5.21 16.09
CA PHE A 7 -14.36 -4.79 17.45
C PHE A 7 -15.66 -5.44 17.88
N ARG A 8 -15.74 -5.92 19.13
CA ARG A 8 -16.98 -6.44 19.72
C ARG A 8 -17.18 -5.88 21.11
N SER A 9 -18.35 -5.30 21.36
CA SER A 9 -18.73 -4.77 22.66
C SER A 9 -19.57 -5.79 23.44
N THR A 10 -19.18 -6.08 24.67
CA THR A 10 -19.95 -6.93 25.57
C THR A 10 -21.20 -6.22 26.10
N LEU A 11 -21.16 -4.89 26.22
CA LEU A 11 -22.28 -4.08 26.71
C LEU A 11 -23.40 -3.95 25.69
N THR A 12 -23.05 -3.67 24.43
CA THR A 12 -24.05 -3.47 23.36
C THR A 12 -24.37 -4.76 22.62
N GLY A 13 -23.55 -5.80 22.77
CA GLY A 13 -23.65 -7.06 22.02
C GLY A 13 -23.25 -6.95 20.54
N ARG A 14 -23.01 -5.73 20.05
CA ARG A 14 -22.70 -5.44 18.64
C ARG A 14 -21.22 -5.63 18.34
N ASN A 15 -20.93 -5.85 17.07
CA ASN A 15 -19.58 -5.89 16.53
C ASN A 15 -19.46 -5.00 15.29
N TYR A 16 -18.22 -4.65 14.97
CA TYR A 16 -17.89 -3.71 13.92
C TYR A 16 -16.59 -4.14 13.25
N THR A 17 -16.44 -3.78 11.98
CA THR A 17 -15.21 -3.96 11.22
C THR A 17 -14.66 -2.59 10.86
N ALA A 18 -13.36 -2.40 11.08
CA ALA A 18 -12.59 -1.24 10.65
C ALA A 18 -11.51 -1.71 9.67
N GLU A 19 -11.48 -1.09 8.50
CA GLU A 19 -10.50 -1.38 7.45
C GLU A 19 -10.05 -0.08 6.79
N TRP A 20 -8.95 -0.13 6.05
CA TRP A 20 -8.46 1.00 5.26
C TRP A 20 -8.03 0.46 3.91
N TYR A 21 -8.63 0.93 2.83
CA TYR A 21 -8.39 0.39 1.50
C TYR A 21 -8.64 1.44 0.41
N GLU A 22 -8.38 1.05 -0.83
CA GLU A 22 -8.47 1.89 -2.01
C GLU A 22 -9.92 2.29 -2.33
N LEU A 23 -10.16 3.59 -2.54
CA LEU A 23 -11.46 4.06 -3.01
C LEU A 23 -11.76 3.57 -4.43
N PHE A 24 -10.72 3.39 -5.24
CA PHE A 24 -10.83 3.03 -6.66
C PHE A 24 -10.12 1.72 -7.01
N GLN A 25 -9.98 0.79 -6.06
CA GLN A 25 -9.28 -0.49 -6.21
C GLN A 25 -7.76 -0.38 -6.41
N LEU A 26 -7.05 -1.46 -6.06
CA LEU A 26 -5.59 -1.56 -6.06
C LEU A 26 -4.93 -1.08 -7.36
N GLY A 27 -5.43 -1.51 -8.52
CA GLY A 27 -4.82 -1.17 -9.82
C GLY A 27 -4.70 0.34 -10.07
N ASN A 28 -5.70 1.12 -9.65
CA ASN A 28 -5.73 2.57 -9.81
C ASN A 28 -4.86 3.30 -8.78
N CYS A 29 -4.53 2.63 -7.67
CA CYS A 29 -3.56 3.12 -6.68
C CYS A 29 -2.12 2.76 -7.06
N THR A 30 -1.90 1.67 -7.80
CA THR A 30 -0.55 1.23 -8.19
C THR A 30 -0.07 1.86 -9.51
N PHE A 31 -0.97 2.07 -10.48
CA PHE A 31 -0.60 2.59 -11.80
C PHE A 31 -1.55 3.71 -12.25
N PRO A 32 -1.01 4.77 -12.90
CA PRO A 32 -1.83 5.91 -13.31
C PRO A 32 -2.57 5.65 -14.62
N HIS A 33 -3.57 6.48 -14.86
CA HIS A 33 -4.24 6.58 -16.16
C HIS A 33 -3.51 7.54 -17.10
N LEU A 34 -3.21 7.08 -18.32
CA LEU A 34 -2.69 7.93 -19.38
C LEU A 34 -3.84 8.47 -20.23
N ARG A 35 -3.94 9.80 -20.34
CA ARG A 35 -5.02 10.48 -21.06
C ARG A 35 -4.48 11.14 -22.34
N THR A 36 -5.22 10.97 -23.44
CA THR A 36 -4.83 11.56 -24.73
C THR A 36 -4.68 13.08 -24.63
N GLY A 37 -3.56 13.61 -25.12
CA GLY A 37 -3.29 15.05 -25.11
C GLY A 37 -2.81 15.62 -23.77
N ILE A 38 -2.67 14.80 -22.73
CA ILE A 38 -2.18 15.21 -21.41
C ILE A 38 -0.85 14.49 -21.12
N SER A 39 0.20 15.26 -20.84
CA SER A 39 1.54 14.72 -20.59
C SER A 39 1.64 14.04 -19.22
N GLU A 40 1.02 14.62 -18.21
CA GLU A 40 1.06 14.09 -16.85
C GLU A 40 0.14 12.87 -16.68
N PRO A 41 0.65 11.73 -16.17
CA PRO A 41 -0.17 10.60 -15.74
C PRO A 41 -1.14 10.99 -14.62
N PHE A 42 -2.40 10.56 -14.73
CA PHE A 42 -3.44 10.91 -13.76
C PHE A 42 -3.65 9.78 -12.74
N TRP A 43 -3.52 10.10 -11.45
CA TRP A 43 -3.61 9.13 -10.36
C TRP A 43 -4.98 9.17 -9.68
N CYS A 44 -5.57 7.99 -9.49
CA CYS A 44 -6.78 7.77 -8.70
C CYS A 44 -6.43 6.96 -7.46
N ASN A 45 -5.38 7.37 -6.75
CA ASN A 45 -4.72 6.57 -5.71
C ASN A 45 -5.18 6.90 -4.29
N GLN A 46 -6.42 7.38 -4.11
CA GLN A 46 -6.92 7.68 -2.77
C GLN A 46 -7.30 6.41 -2.02
N GLY A 47 -6.90 6.34 -0.76
CA GLY A 47 -7.35 5.33 0.20
C GLY A 47 -8.02 5.99 1.39
N ALA A 48 -8.90 5.26 2.07
CA ALA A 48 -9.63 5.78 3.22
C ALA A 48 -10.02 4.67 4.21
N ALA A 49 -10.24 5.08 5.46
CA ALA A 49 -10.80 4.25 6.49
C ALA A 49 -12.30 4.01 6.25
N CYS A 50 -12.72 2.75 6.40
CA CYS A 50 -14.11 2.32 6.39
C CYS A 50 -14.45 1.68 7.75
N PHE A 51 -15.56 2.07 8.35
CA PHE A 51 -16.05 1.51 9.62
C PHE A 51 -17.54 1.19 9.49
N TYR A 52 -17.90 -0.08 9.72
CA TYR A 52 -19.29 -0.54 9.58
C TYR A 52 -19.66 -1.60 10.62
N GLU A 53 -20.97 -1.77 10.83
CA GLU A 53 -21.54 -2.75 11.75
C GLU A 53 -21.50 -4.15 11.13
N GLY A 54 -21.11 -5.14 11.94
CA GLY A 54 -20.95 -6.52 11.52
C GLY A 54 -19.48 -6.95 11.39
N ILE A 55 -19.20 -8.17 11.82
CA ILE A 55 -18.02 -8.95 11.41
C ILE A 55 -18.57 -10.13 10.62
N ASP A 56 -18.22 -10.26 9.34
CA ASP A 56 -18.57 -11.41 8.52
C ASP A 56 -17.62 -12.57 8.82
N ASP A 57 -18.00 -13.42 9.79
CA ASP A 57 -17.21 -14.57 10.20
C ASP A 57 -16.87 -15.51 9.03
N GLN A 58 -17.75 -15.67 8.05
CA GLN A 58 -17.48 -16.55 6.91
C GLN A 58 -16.38 -15.97 6.02
N HIS A 59 -16.45 -14.67 5.74
CA HIS A 59 -15.42 -13.97 4.96
C HIS A 59 -14.02 -14.15 5.58
N TRP A 60 -13.90 -13.91 6.89
CA TRP A 60 -12.60 -13.93 7.57
C TRP A 60 -12.08 -15.33 7.92
N ARG A 61 -12.95 -16.32 8.15
CA ARG A 61 -12.52 -17.67 8.59
C ARG A 61 -12.33 -18.67 7.44
N SER A 62 -13.01 -18.49 6.31
CA SER A 62 -13.02 -19.55 5.27
C SER A 62 -11.63 -19.78 4.67
N ASN A 63 -10.89 -18.70 4.37
CA ASN A 63 -9.54 -18.74 3.80
C ASN A 63 -8.64 -17.66 4.41
N GLY A 64 -8.87 -17.34 5.69
CA GLY A 64 -8.20 -16.25 6.39
C GLY A 64 -8.08 -16.50 7.89
N THR A 65 -7.90 -15.42 8.65
CA THR A 65 -7.72 -15.49 10.10
C THR A 65 -8.71 -14.54 10.80
N LEU A 66 -9.41 -15.06 11.81
CA LEU A 66 -10.20 -14.26 12.74
C LEU A 66 -9.83 -14.64 14.17
N VAL A 67 -9.05 -13.80 14.85
CA VAL A 67 -8.50 -14.09 16.19
C VAL A 67 -8.57 -12.87 17.11
N LEU A 68 -8.92 -13.11 18.37
CA LEU A 68 -8.97 -12.05 19.39
C LEU A 68 -7.56 -11.72 19.89
N VAL A 69 -7.06 -10.52 19.54
CA VAL A 69 -5.69 -10.07 19.88
C VAL A 69 -5.58 -9.26 21.18
N ALA A 70 -6.62 -8.53 21.57
CA ALA A 70 -6.62 -7.69 22.77
C ALA A 70 -8.05 -7.50 23.34
N THR A 71 -8.15 -6.97 24.55
CA THR A 71 -9.41 -6.48 25.13
C THR A 71 -9.14 -5.09 25.70
N ILE A 72 -9.97 -4.11 25.31
CA ILE A 72 -9.79 -2.70 25.62
C ILE A 72 -11.03 -2.13 26.32
N SER A 73 -10.86 -1.03 27.04
CA SER A 73 -11.99 -0.29 27.60
C SER A 73 -12.70 0.51 26.52
N GLY A 74 -13.97 0.86 26.76
CA GLY A 74 -14.70 1.79 25.88
C GLY A 74 -14.05 3.17 25.78
N SER A 75 -13.33 3.61 26.82
CA SER A 75 -12.56 4.87 26.78
C SER A 75 -11.40 4.81 25.79
N ILE A 76 -10.66 3.68 25.74
CA ILE A 76 -9.60 3.47 24.74
C ILE A 76 -10.20 3.43 23.35
N PHE A 77 -11.32 2.73 23.15
CA PHE A 77 -12.01 2.69 21.86
C PHE A 77 -12.42 4.08 21.38
N ASN A 78 -12.98 4.92 22.25
CA ASN A 78 -13.40 6.28 21.88
C ASN A 78 -12.20 7.17 21.48
N GLN A 79 -11.07 7.05 22.19
CA GLN A 79 -9.84 7.75 21.84
C GLN A 79 -9.26 7.25 20.51
N LEU A 80 -9.31 5.93 20.28
CA LEU A 80 -8.91 5.34 19.01
C LEU A 80 -9.80 5.83 17.87
N ALA A 81 -11.11 5.91 18.04
CA ALA A 81 -12.04 6.39 17.01
C ALA A 81 -11.73 7.84 16.59
N GLN A 82 -11.36 8.70 17.53
CA GLN A 82 -10.88 10.05 17.23
C GLN A 82 -9.57 10.01 16.42
N TRP A 83 -8.61 9.17 16.82
CA TRP A 83 -7.37 9.00 16.07
C TRP A 83 -7.60 8.46 14.65
N ILE A 84 -8.48 7.46 14.45
CA ILE A 84 -8.80 6.93 13.11
C ILE A 84 -9.35 8.04 12.22
N ARG A 85 -10.21 8.91 12.77
CA ARG A 85 -10.74 10.06 12.03
C ARG A 85 -9.61 11.02 11.62
N ASP A 86 -8.65 11.27 12.50
CA ASP A 86 -7.52 12.17 12.23
C ASP A 86 -6.53 11.55 11.22
N ASP A 87 -6.21 10.26 11.33
CA ASP A 87 -5.40 9.49 10.35
C ASP A 87 -6.05 9.55 8.96
N ASN A 88 -7.37 9.36 8.88
CA ASN A 88 -8.12 9.40 7.62
C ASN A 88 -8.12 10.78 6.94
N ASN A 89 -7.89 11.88 7.68
CA ASN A 89 -7.79 13.22 7.10
C ASN A 89 -6.36 13.60 6.68
N THR A 90 -5.36 12.81 7.04
CA THR A 90 -3.94 13.12 6.81
C THR A 90 -3.27 12.13 5.86
N GLY A 91 -3.61 10.84 5.95
CA GLY A 91 -3.15 9.77 5.07
C GLY A 91 -4.11 9.50 3.92
N ILE A 92 -4.14 10.39 2.93
CA ILE A 92 -5.17 10.39 1.88
C ILE A 92 -4.83 9.56 0.63
N TYR A 93 -3.60 9.02 0.53
CA TYR A 93 -3.16 8.25 -0.63
C TYR A 93 -2.75 6.83 -0.22
N TYR A 94 -3.02 5.87 -1.10
CA TYR A 94 -2.62 4.47 -0.98
C TYR A 94 -1.32 4.25 -1.75
N GLU A 95 -0.33 3.65 -1.09
CA GLU A 95 0.92 3.23 -1.73
C GLU A 95 1.08 1.71 -1.61
N THR A 96 1.30 1.04 -2.74
CA THR A 96 1.36 -0.41 -2.85
C THR A 96 2.76 -0.95 -2.54
N TRP A 97 3.81 -0.24 -2.97
CA TRP A 97 5.15 -0.78 -3.00
C TRP A 97 5.91 -0.46 -1.71
N THR A 98 6.43 -1.48 -1.05
CA THR A 98 7.63 -1.31 -0.24
C THR A 98 8.85 -1.42 -1.16
N VAL A 99 9.80 -0.50 -1.08
CA VAL A 99 11.02 -0.54 -1.89
C VAL A 99 12.23 -0.69 -0.98
N GLN A 100 13.08 -1.69 -1.24
CA GLN A 100 14.24 -2.01 -0.42
C GLN A 100 15.50 -2.31 -1.24
N ALA A 101 16.67 -2.26 -0.60
CA ALA A 101 17.95 -2.43 -1.27
C ALA A 101 18.26 -3.88 -1.68
N SER A 102 17.84 -4.85 -0.87
CA SER A 102 18.05 -6.30 -1.04
C SER A 102 17.03 -7.09 -0.22
N SER A 103 17.00 -8.41 -0.36
CA SER A 103 16.13 -9.31 0.42
C SER A 103 16.67 -9.69 1.79
N ASP A 104 17.76 -9.07 2.22
CA ASP A 104 18.39 -9.37 3.50
C ASP A 104 17.60 -8.73 4.65
N PRO A 105 17.50 -9.39 5.82
CA PRO A 105 16.70 -8.87 6.95
C PRO A 105 17.09 -7.47 7.44
N ASN A 106 18.35 -7.05 7.22
CA ASN A 106 18.88 -5.75 7.64
C ASN A 106 19.09 -4.79 6.47
N SER A 107 18.39 -5.03 5.35
CA SER A 107 18.52 -4.19 4.16
C SER A 107 17.92 -2.80 4.37
N SER A 108 18.47 -1.80 3.69
CA SER A 108 17.92 -0.45 3.70
C SER A 108 16.55 -0.44 3.03
N VAL A 109 15.55 0.08 3.73
CA VAL A 109 14.22 0.38 3.18
C VAL A 109 14.26 1.80 2.64
N TRP A 110 13.93 1.96 1.37
CA TRP A 110 13.88 3.25 0.69
C TRP A 110 12.51 3.90 0.81
N PHE A 111 11.45 3.10 0.64
CA PHE A 111 10.06 3.54 0.74
C PHE A 111 9.24 2.45 1.42
N ASP A 112 8.35 2.85 2.31
CA ASP A 112 7.36 1.96 2.91
C ASP A 112 6.04 2.06 2.14
N SER A 113 5.32 0.94 2.03
CA SER A 113 3.94 0.99 1.55
C SER A 113 3.04 1.76 2.53
N TYR A 114 1.89 2.21 2.04
CA TYR A 114 0.82 2.81 2.83
C TYR A 114 -0.50 2.16 2.42
N ASP A 115 -0.76 0.99 3.01
CA ASP A 115 -1.82 0.05 2.63
C ASP A 115 -2.66 -0.40 3.86
N CYS A 116 -3.59 -1.33 3.63
CA CYS A 116 -4.45 -1.91 4.66
C CYS A 116 -3.65 -2.50 5.84
N SER A 117 -2.57 -3.23 5.55
CA SER A 117 -1.72 -3.85 6.59
C SER A 117 -1.06 -2.79 7.46
N LYS A 118 -0.58 -1.70 6.85
CA LYS A 118 0.04 -0.57 7.55
C LYS A 118 -0.97 0.17 8.42
N PHE A 119 -2.23 0.31 7.99
CA PHE A 119 -3.29 0.86 8.83
C PHE A 119 -3.56 -0.01 10.07
N VAL A 120 -3.62 -1.33 9.90
CA VAL A 120 -3.78 -2.27 11.04
C VAL A 120 -2.61 -2.13 12.02
N LEU A 121 -1.38 -2.09 11.52
CA LEU A 121 -0.18 -1.92 12.36
C LEU A 121 -0.17 -0.58 13.09
N ARG A 122 -0.46 0.54 12.41
CA ARG A 122 -0.60 1.86 13.07
C ARG A 122 -1.69 1.87 14.14
N THR A 123 -2.80 1.18 13.88
CA THR A 123 -3.88 1.04 14.87
C THR A 123 -3.43 0.24 16.09
N TYR A 124 -2.65 -0.82 15.91
CA TYR A 124 -2.11 -1.59 17.02
C TYR A 124 -1.09 -0.79 17.85
N GLU A 125 -0.21 -0.04 17.21
CA GLU A 125 0.70 0.89 17.90
C GLU A 125 -0.09 1.93 18.69
N LYS A 126 -1.12 2.52 18.07
CA LYS A 126 -1.97 3.50 18.76
C LYS A 126 -2.68 2.90 19.98
N LEU A 127 -3.17 1.67 19.86
CA LEU A 127 -3.77 0.95 20.98
C LEU A 127 -2.75 0.72 22.10
N LEU A 128 -1.50 0.36 21.79
CA LEU A 128 -0.43 0.20 22.77
C LEU A 128 -0.13 1.53 23.50
N GLU A 129 -0.02 2.64 22.75
CA GLU A 129 0.16 3.99 23.31
C GLU A 129 -0.96 4.36 24.28
N LEU A 130 -2.21 4.03 23.93
CA LEU A 130 -3.40 4.25 24.76
C LEU A 130 -3.51 3.27 25.95
N GLY A 131 -2.58 2.33 26.09
CA GLY A 131 -2.48 1.41 27.22
C GLY A 131 -3.13 0.05 27.03
N ALA A 132 -3.46 -0.35 25.80
CA ALA A 132 -3.89 -1.71 25.51
C ALA A 132 -2.76 -2.72 25.76
N THR A 133 -3.14 -3.96 26.10
CA THR A 133 -2.20 -5.08 26.22
C THR A 133 -2.60 -6.16 25.22
N PHE A 134 -1.67 -6.51 24.35
CA PHE A 134 -1.84 -7.57 23.36
C PHE A 134 -1.50 -8.94 23.93
N LYS A 135 -2.15 -9.98 23.42
CA LYS A 135 -1.81 -11.36 23.77
C LYS A 135 -0.46 -11.75 23.16
N ARG A 136 0.45 -12.26 23.99
CA ARG A 136 1.86 -12.54 23.62
C ARG A 136 2.09 -13.72 22.67
N ASN A 137 1.14 -14.64 22.57
CA ASN A 137 1.32 -15.90 21.82
C ASN A 137 0.55 -15.91 20.50
N ILE A 138 0.29 -14.74 19.92
CA ILE A 138 -0.36 -14.65 18.62
C ILE A 138 0.67 -14.19 17.61
N GLN A 139 0.96 -15.08 16.66
CA GLN A 139 1.74 -14.76 15.48
C GLN A 139 0.85 -14.02 14.48
N THR A 140 1.31 -12.85 14.04
CA THR A 140 0.62 -12.02 13.05
C THR A 140 1.51 -11.87 11.83
N ASN A 141 1.04 -12.35 10.69
CA ASN A 141 1.75 -12.28 9.41
C ASN A 141 0.97 -11.40 8.44
N TYR A 142 1.71 -10.62 7.65
CA TYR A 142 1.17 -9.62 6.74
C TYR A 142 1.72 -9.81 5.33
N THR A 143 0.90 -9.50 4.34
CA THR A 143 1.33 -9.53 2.94
C THR A 143 2.02 -8.23 2.59
N ARG A 144 3.22 -8.30 2.01
CA ARG A 144 3.94 -7.13 1.53
C ARG A 144 4.45 -7.36 0.11
N LEU A 145 4.30 -6.32 -0.71
CA LEU A 145 4.76 -6.30 -2.08
C LEU A 145 6.05 -5.47 -2.14
N PHE A 146 7.14 -6.12 -2.54
CA PHE A 146 8.46 -5.52 -2.54
C PHE A 146 8.96 -5.26 -3.96
N LEU A 147 9.50 -4.06 -4.16
CA LEU A 147 10.45 -3.76 -5.22
C LEU A 147 11.87 -3.76 -4.65
N PHE A 148 12.82 -4.29 -5.41
CA PHE A 148 14.23 -4.29 -5.05
C PHE A 148 15.00 -3.37 -5.98
N SER A 149 15.69 -2.37 -5.41
CA SER A 149 16.43 -1.38 -6.18
C SER A 149 17.74 -0.98 -5.50
N GLY A 150 18.66 -0.38 -6.25
CA GLY A 150 19.67 0.49 -5.67
C GLY A 150 19.05 1.74 -5.06
N GLU A 151 19.91 2.67 -4.65
CA GLU A 151 19.48 3.96 -4.10
C GLU A 151 18.60 4.70 -5.12
N PRO A 152 17.36 5.09 -4.74
CA PRO A 152 16.47 5.83 -5.62
C PRO A 152 17.04 7.20 -5.99
N VAL A 153 16.74 7.64 -7.20
CA VAL A 153 17.12 8.98 -7.68
C VAL A 153 15.86 9.83 -7.81
N TYR A 154 15.84 10.97 -7.11
CA TYR A 154 14.76 11.95 -7.22
C TYR A 154 14.72 12.55 -8.62
N LEU A 155 13.53 12.55 -9.25
CA LEU A 155 13.33 13.09 -10.59
C LEU A 155 12.59 14.43 -10.58
N GLY A 156 11.74 14.67 -9.59
CA GLY A 156 10.92 15.87 -9.50
C GLY A 156 9.43 15.60 -9.31
N ASN A 157 8.67 16.67 -9.16
CA ASN A 157 7.22 16.64 -9.14
C ASN A 157 6.61 16.76 -10.55
N ALA A 158 5.29 16.63 -10.64
CA ALA A 158 4.53 16.72 -11.87
C ALA A 158 4.86 17.97 -12.71
N SER A 159 4.82 19.16 -12.10
CA SER A 159 5.08 20.43 -12.77
C SER A 159 6.49 20.52 -13.35
N SER A 160 7.48 19.96 -12.64
CA SER A 160 8.89 19.99 -13.07
C SER A 160 9.20 19.01 -14.21
N ILE A 161 8.47 17.89 -14.30
CA ILE A 161 8.71 16.85 -15.31
C ILE A 161 7.82 17.07 -16.55
N PHE A 162 6.52 17.29 -16.34
CA PHE A 162 5.51 17.33 -17.41
C PHE A 162 5.10 18.74 -17.83
N GLY A 163 5.56 19.77 -17.11
CA GLY A 163 5.27 21.18 -17.41
C GLY A 163 5.99 21.71 -18.65
N PRO A 164 5.74 22.98 -19.05
CA PRO A 164 6.29 23.56 -20.28
C PRO A 164 7.82 23.57 -20.36
N GLN A 165 8.50 23.69 -19.22
CA GLN A 165 9.96 23.66 -19.09
C GLN A 165 10.50 22.29 -18.64
N GLY A 166 9.63 21.28 -18.58
CA GLY A 166 10.00 19.95 -18.12
C GLY A 166 10.76 19.13 -19.16
N ASN A 167 11.39 18.05 -18.69
CA ASN A 167 12.16 17.16 -19.55
C ASN A 167 11.21 16.24 -20.36
N LYS A 168 10.97 16.59 -21.62
CA LYS A 168 10.09 15.85 -22.54
C LYS A 168 10.52 14.40 -22.76
N SER A 169 11.82 14.10 -22.75
CA SER A 169 12.31 12.73 -22.89
C SER A 169 11.92 11.90 -21.68
N LEU A 170 12.20 12.42 -20.48
CA LEU A 170 11.86 11.75 -19.22
C LEU A 170 10.34 11.56 -19.09
N ALA A 171 9.55 12.58 -19.41
CA ALA A 171 8.09 12.49 -19.42
C ALA A 171 7.59 11.36 -20.34
N SER A 172 8.13 11.28 -21.56
CA SER A 172 7.81 10.21 -22.51
C SER A 172 8.21 8.84 -21.99
N ASP A 173 9.36 8.72 -21.35
CA ASP A 173 9.85 7.44 -20.82
C ASP A 173 9.03 6.96 -19.62
N ILE A 174 8.58 7.87 -18.75
CA ILE A 174 7.63 7.55 -17.67
C ILE A 174 6.29 7.06 -18.25
N GLN A 175 5.75 7.74 -19.26
CA GLN A 175 4.50 7.30 -19.91
C GLN A 175 4.65 5.92 -20.55
N LYS A 176 5.75 5.65 -21.24
CA LYS A 176 6.02 4.34 -21.84
C LYS A 176 6.12 3.24 -20.79
N LEU A 177 6.70 3.53 -19.61
CA LEU A 177 6.74 2.57 -18.51
C LEU A 177 5.31 2.23 -18.04
N TYR A 178 4.43 3.22 -17.90
CA TYR A 178 3.09 2.99 -17.37
C TYR A 178 2.08 2.44 -18.39
N PHE A 179 2.28 2.69 -19.68
CA PHE A 179 1.33 2.30 -20.73
C PHE A 179 0.94 0.81 -20.76
N PRO A 180 1.87 -0.15 -20.55
CA PRO A 180 1.57 -1.57 -20.46
C PRO A 180 0.60 -1.97 -19.33
N TYR A 181 0.46 -1.17 -18.27
CA TYR A 181 -0.35 -1.51 -17.09
C TYR A 181 -1.83 -1.11 -17.21
N ARG A 182 -2.26 -0.60 -18.37
CA ARG A 182 -3.66 -0.20 -18.59
C ARG A 182 -4.61 -1.42 -18.53
N PRO A 183 -5.81 -1.28 -17.94
CA PRO A 183 -6.69 -2.43 -17.68
C PRO A 183 -7.37 -3.01 -18.93
N HIS A 184 -7.72 -2.18 -19.92
CA HIS A 184 -8.40 -2.65 -21.12
C HIS A 184 -7.38 -2.98 -22.21
N GLN A 185 -7.16 -4.28 -22.41
CA GLN A 185 -6.25 -4.82 -23.42
C GLN A 185 -6.87 -6.05 -24.09
N SER A 186 -6.68 -6.17 -25.39
CA SER A 186 -6.86 -7.45 -26.07
C SER A 186 -5.78 -8.45 -25.62
N PHE A 187 -5.99 -9.74 -25.82
CA PHE A 187 -5.01 -10.77 -25.44
C PHE A 187 -3.63 -10.55 -26.10
N LYS A 188 -3.61 -10.12 -27.37
CA LYS A 188 -2.36 -9.81 -28.08
C LYS A 188 -1.62 -8.64 -27.42
N GLU A 189 -2.34 -7.58 -27.06
CA GLU A 189 -1.75 -6.44 -26.36
C GLU A 189 -1.25 -6.80 -24.97
N LEU A 190 -1.95 -7.67 -24.25
CA LEU A 190 -1.52 -8.15 -22.94
C LEU A 190 -0.18 -8.88 -23.02
N VAL A 191 -0.03 -9.79 -24.00
CA VAL A 191 1.25 -10.49 -24.22
C VAL A 191 2.38 -9.50 -24.52
N MET A 192 2.15 -8.51 -25.38
CA MET A 192 3.14 -7.47 -25.66
C MET A 192 3.45 -6.64 -24.42
N SER A 193 2.43 -6.28 -23.63
CA SER A 193 2.59 -5.52 -22.40
C SER A 193 3.44 -6.26 -21.36
N ILE A 194 3.25 -7.57 -21.22
CA ILE A 194 4.08 -8.41 -20.34
C ILE A 194 5.55 -8.39 -20.80
N LEU A 195 5.81 -8.50 -22.11
CA LEU A 195 7.15 -8.43 -22.66
C LEU A 195 7.79 -7.05 -22.44
N ASP A 196 7.03 -5.97 -22.64
CA ASP A 196 7.49 -4.60 -22.41
C ASP A 196 7.82 -4.35 -20.94
N ILE A 197 6.98 -4.83 -20.02
CA ILE A 197 7.22 -4.75 -18.56
C ILE A 197 8.49 -5.51 -18.21
N TYR A 198 8.65 -6.74 -18.69
CA TYR A 198 9.86 -7.52 -18.43
C TYR A 198 11.11 -6.84 -18.99
N GLY A 199 11.03 -6.35 -20.24
CA GLY A 199 12.12 -5.60 -20.87
C GLY A 199 12.55 -4.40 -20.04
N LYS A 200 11.59 -3.58 -19.58
CA LYS A 200 11.91 -2.38 -18.79
C LYS A 200 12.40 -2.69 -17.37
N VAL A 201 11.69 -3.54 -16.65
CA VAL A 201 11.95 -3.76 -15.20
C VAL A 201 13.13 -4.70 -14.98
N VAL A 202 13.29 -5.72 -15.82
CA VAL A 202 14.30 -6.77 -15.63
C VAL A 202 15.54 -6.56 -16.48
N LEU A 203 15.38 -6.30 -17.79
CA LEU A 203 16.51 -6.15 -18.71
C LEU A 203 17.13 -4.75 -18.59
N ASP A 204 16.33 -3.70 -18.72
CA ASP A 204 16.77 -2.30 -18.60
C ASP A 204 16.93 -1.87 -17.12
N LYS A 205 16.50 -2.70 -16.17
CA LYS A 205 16.58 -2.46 -14.72
C LYS A 205 16.00 -1.11 -14.30
N THR A 206 14.89 -0.72 -14.91
CA THR A 206 14.27 0.60 -14.76
C THR A 206 12.86 0.46 -14.23
N PHE A 207 12.57 1.20 -13.15
CA PHE A 207 11.21 1.43 -12.69
C PHE A 207 11.08 2.89 -12.26
N TYR A 208 9.90 3.47 -12.47
CA TYR A 208 9.54 4.81 -11.98
C TYR A 208 8.50 4.65 -10.90
N LEU A 209 8.82 5.11 -9.70
CA LEU A 209 7.90 5.12 -8.56
C LEU A 209 7.29 6.51 -8.43
N TYR A 210 5.98 6.55 -8.17
CA TYR A 210 5.29 7.76 -7.76
C TYR A 210 5.02 7.69 -6.27
N TYR A 211 5.64 8.56 -5.49
CA TYR A 211 5.57 8.54 -4.03
C TYR A 211 5.53 9.98 -3.51
N ASN A 212 4.64 10.28 -2.56
CA ASN A 212 4.47 11.64 -2.02
C ASN A 212 4.22 12.73 -3.09
N LEU A 213 3.49 12.42 -4.15
CA LEU A 213 3.23 13.31 -5.29
C LEU A 213 4.47 13.65 -6.15
N GLU A 214 5.53 12.86 -6.01
CA GLU A 214 6.80 13.03 -6.70
C GLU A 214 7.21 11.75 -7.44
N TYR A 215 8.08 11.90 -8.44
CA TYR A 215 8.59 10.78 -9.24
C TYR A 215 10.03 10.45 -8.86
N TRP A 216 10.30 9.16 -8.77
CA TRP A 216 11.60 8.60 -8.40
C TRP A 216 12.01 7.54 -9.41
N TYR A 217 13.27 7.55 -9.81
CA TYR A 217 13.87 6.47 -10.59
C TYR A 217 14.41 5.41 -9.65
N LEU A 218 14.01 4.15 -9.88
CA LEU A 218 14.49 3.00 -9.15
C LEU A 218 15.43 2.18 -10.06
N PRO A 219 16.74 2.12 -9.76
CA PRO A 219 17.66 1.22 -10.44
C PRO A 219 17.44 -0.21 -9.95
N MET A 220 16.60 -0.96 -10.65
CA MET A 220 16.09 -2.25 -10.19
C MET A 220 17.20 -3.31 -10.05
N LYS A 221 17.08 -4.15 -9.02
CA LYS A 221 18.01 -5.24 -8.70
C LYS A 221 17.26 -6.54 -8.50
N PRO A 222 17.85 -7.70 -8.82
CA PRO A 222 17.28 -8.99 -8.44
C PRO A 222 16.98 -9.06 -6.93
N PRO A 223 15.86 -9.69 -6.50
CA PRO A 223 14.90 -10.45 -7.31
C PRO A 223 13.83 -9.59 -8.02
N TYR A 224 14.02 -8.27 -8.11
CA TYR A 224 13.17 -7.28 -8.76
C TYR A 224 11.85 -7.04 -8.05
N ILE A 225 10.99 -8.06 -8.01
CA ILE A 225 9.68 -8.04 -7.36
C ILE A 225 9.55 -9.29 -6.50
N LYS A 226 9.06 -9.15 -5.27
CA LYS A 226 8.70 -10.31 -4.42
C LYS A 226 7.44 -9.99 -3.62
N ILE A 227 6.57 -10.98 -3.52
CA ILE A 227 5.43 -10.96 -2.60
C ILE A 227 5.81 -11.84 -1.42
N ILE A 228 5.79 -11.27 -0.21
CA ILE A 228 6.20 -11.97 1.01
C ILE A 228 5.03 -11.95 1.99
N TYR A 229 4.85 -13.07 2.68
CA TYR A 229 3.98 -13.17 3.85
C TYR A 229 4.85 -13.37 5.08
N GLU A 230 5.19 -12.26 5.75
CA GLU A 230 6.15 -12.24 6.85
C GLU A 230 5.51 -11.86 8.17
N GLU A 231 6.11 -12.33 9.26
CA GLU A 231 5.67 -12.02 10.61
C GLU A 231 6.03 -10.58 10.97
N VAL A 232 5.04 -9.83 11.44
CA VAL A 232 5.22 -8.56 12.13
C VAL A 232 4.56 -8.73 13.49
N PRO A 233 5.34 -8.88 14.58
CA PRO A 233 4.78 -9.15 15.90
C PRO A 233 3.83 -8.06 16.38
N LEU A 234 2.83 -8.44 17.19
CA LEU A 234 2.01 -7.47 17.91
C LEU A 234 2.90 -6.59 18.81
N PRO A 235 2.62 -5.29 18.92
CA PRO A 235 3.47 -4.37 19.66
C PRO A 235 3.39 -4.66 21.17
N SER A 236 4.52 -4.50 21.85
CA SER A 236 4.66 -4.75 23.29
C SER A 236 5.42 -3.62 23.97
N ARG A 237 5.13 -3.40 25.26
CA ARG A 237 5.94 -2.53 26.14
C ARG A 237 7.26 -3.17 26.52
#